data_AF-A0AB37H7F2-F1
#
_entry.id   AF-A0AB37H7F2-F1
#
_cell.length_a   1.000
_cell.length_b   1.000
_cell.length_c   1.000
_cell.angle_alpha   90.00
_cell.angle_beta   90.00
_cell.angle_gamma   90.00
#
_symmetry.space_group_name_H-M   'P 1'
#
loop_
_entity.id
_entity.type
_entity.pdbx_description
1 polymer ?
#
loop_
_entity_poly.entity_id
_entity_poly.type
_entity_poly.pdbx_seq_one_letter_code
_entity_poly.pdbx_strand_id
1 'polypeptide(L)'
;MSILALSWIQYNQWKHSFSKRIHFSLPHASRTSGMAPKDFQYSAVIGGIGDILIHDWVYKDAKTEKGYNFKPMFQPVKSILQKPDFLIANQESIPGGETLVLSTYPSFKIADAIIDAGVDFVSTANNHALDKGEAGIKNSISYYDKKNLPYVGTFKNEQDQNTLRIQNVNGIKIAILAYT
;
A
#
# COMPACT_ATOMS: atom_id res chain seq x y z
N MET A 1 4.62 71.97 49.64
CA MET A 1 5.78 71.31 50.27
C MET A 1 5.50 69.82 50.33
N SER A 2 6.52 68.98 50.07
CA SER A 2 6.46 67.50 50.06
C SER A 2 5.71 66.98 48.82
N ILE A 3 6.26 66.24 47.85
CA ILE A 3 6.84 64.89 47.92
C ILE A 3 7.65 64.65 46.61
N LEU A 4 8.89 65.17 46.48
CA LEU A 4 9.75 64.86 45.31
C LEU A 4 11.21 64.50 45.66
N ALA A 5 11.61 64.52 46.94
CA ALA A 5 13.00 64.25 47.34
C ALA A 5 13.29 62.78 47.70
N LEU A 6 12.27 61.90 47.78
CA LEU A 6 12.45 60.49 48.19
C LEU A 6 12.84 59.54 47.04
N SER A 7 12.65 59.91 45.76
CA SER A 7 12.90 59.02 44.62
C SER A 7 14.37 58.94 44.20
N TRP A 8 15.17 60.00 44.42
CA TRP A 8 16.56 60.05 43.94
C TRP A 8 17.54 59.31 44.86
N ILE A 9 17.31 59.37 46.18
CA ILE A 9 18.15 58.68 47.17
C ILE A 9 17.92 57.15 47.12
N GLN A 10 16.67 56.70 46.98
CA GLN A 10 16.36 55.28 46.78
C GLN A 10 16.94 54.73 45.46
N TYR A 11 16.93 55.52 44.39
CA TYR A 11 17.52 55.13 43.10
C TYR A 11 19.06 54.99 43.17
N ASN A 12 19.74 55.90 43.88
CA ASN A 12 21.20 55.82 44.03
C ASN A 12 21.65 54.71 45.00
N GLN A 13 20.88 54.42 46.05
CA GLN A 13 21.13 53.24 46.91
C GLN A 13 20.88 51.92 46.17
N TRP A 14 19.88 51.87 45.27
CA TRP A 14 19.62 50.70 44.41
C TRP A 14 20.77 50.42 43.44
N LYS A 15 21.34 51.45 42.79
CA LYS A 15 22.47 51.28 41.84
C LYS A 15 23.76 50.80 42.49
N HIS A 16 24.04 51.20 43.73
CA HIS A 16 25.30 50.83 44.39
C HIS A 16 25.26 49.46 45.09
N SER A 17 24.10 48.80 45.16
CA SER A 17 23.95 47.47 45.79
C SER A 17 24.29 46.29 44.84
N PHE A 18 24.37 46.53 43.52
CA PHE A 18 24.64 45.48 42.52
C PHE A 18 26.12 45.34 42.14
N SER A 19 27.04 45.39 43.11
CA SER A 19 28.45 44.98 42.90
C SER A 19 28.77 43.58 43.44
N LYS A 20 27.76 42.72 43.62
CA LYS A 20 27.98 41.35 44.10
C LYS A 20 27.69 40.28 43.04
N ARG A 21 28.79 39.84 42.42
CA ARG A 21 29.04 38.51 41.83
C ARG A 21 28.07 38.07 40.75
N ILE A 22 28.22 38.64 39.56
CA ILE A 22 27.78 37.96 38.34
C ILE A 22 28.81 36.87 38.03
N HIS A 23 28.44 35.61 38.23
CA HIS A 23 29.20 34.48 37.71
C HIS A 23 28.84 34.30 36.25
N PHE A 24 29.69 34.81 35.35
CA PHE A 24 29.61 34.45 33.94
C PHE A 24 30.01 32.97 33.82
N SER A 25 29.06 32.10 33.51
CA SER A 25 29.40 30.75 33.05
C SER A 25 30.00 30.89 31.65
N LEU A 26 31.24 30.42 31.47
CA LEU A 26 31.79 30.25 30.14
C LEU A 26 30.84 29.33 29.34
N PRO A 27 30.57 29.63 28.06
CA PRO A 27 29.82 28.70 27.22
C PRO A 27 30.56 27.36 27.23
N HIS A 28 29.88 26.31 27.69
CA HIS A 28 30.44 24.97 27.63
C HIS A 28 30.60 24.60 26.16
N ALA A 29 31.77 24.07 25.79
CA ALA A 29 31.97 23.56 24.44
C ALA A 29 30.86 22.54 24.13
N SER A 30 30.14 22.76 23.02
CA SER A 30 29.14 21.80 22.56
C SER A 30 29.83 20.46 22.36
N ARG A 31 29.38 19.42 23.07
CA ARG A 31 29.85 18.06 22.83
C ARG A 31 29.31 17.64 21.46
N THR A 32 30.18 17.51 20.48
CA THR A 32 29.87 16.80 19.24
C THR A 32 29.61 15.33 19.60
N SER A 33 28.33 14.97 19.66
CA SER A 33 27.92 13.57 19.73
C SER A 33 28.32 12.90 18.43
N GLY A 34 29.34 12.03 18.48
CA GLY A 34 29.80 11.21 17.37
C GLY A 34 28.85 10.05 17.06
N MET A 35 27.55 10.33 16.94
CA MET A 35 26.62 9.33 16.41
C MET A 35 26.87 9.20 14.92
N ALA A 36 27.58 8.14 14.53
CA ALA A 36 27.64 7.74 13.13
C ALA A 36 26.19 7.52 12.63
N PRO A 37 25.85 7.97 11.41
CA PRO A 37 24.57 7.62 10.80
C PRO A 37 24.39 6.11 10.82
N LYS A 38 23.21 5.63 11.26
CA LYS A 38 22.87 4.22 11.11
C LYS A 38 22.51 3.99 9.64
N ASP A 39 23.28 3.17 8.95
CA ASP A 39 22.92 2.70 7.63
C ASP A 39 21.86 1.61 7.74
N PHE A 40 20.73 1.82 7.08
CA PHE A 40 19.65 0.83 6.97
C PHE A 40 19.66 0.24 5.57
N GLN A 41 19.73 -1.09 5.48
CA GLN A 41 19.60 -1.82 4.23
C GLN A 41 18.21 -2.47 4.17
N TYR A 42 17.48 -2.20 3.09
CA TYR A 42 16.18 -2.82 2.81
C TYR A 42 16.32 -3.68 1.55
N SER A 43 15.63 -4.82 1.51
CA SER A 43 15.58 -5.71 0.36
C SER A 43 14.19 -6.29 0.18
N ALA A 44 13.74 -6.42 -1.07
CA ALA A 44 12.48 -7.08 -1.42
C ALA A 44 12.66 -7.89 -2.70
N VAL A 45 12.07 -9.09 -2.73
CA VAL A 45 11.94 -9.94 -3.92
C VAL A 45 10.53 -9.79 -4.44
N ILE A 46 10.40 -9.30 -5.67
CA ILE A 46 9.12 -9.13 -6.34
C ILE A 46 8.93 -10.27 -7.35
N GLY A 47 7.81 -10.98 -7.24
CA GLY A 47 7.40 -12.01 -8.17
C GLY A 47 6.36 -11.48 -9.15
N GLY A 48 6.38 -12.04 -10.36
CA GLY A 48 5.34 -11.80 -11.36
C GLY A 48 4.90 -13.12 -11.98
N ILE A 49 3.60 -13.34 -12.08
CA ILE A 49 3.01 -14.37 -12.94
C ILE A 49 2.20 -13.73 -14.06
N GLY A 50 2.17 -14.42 -15.20
CA GLY A 50 1.42 -13.98 -16.37
C GLY A 50 -0.09 -14.17 -16.21
N ASP A 51 -0.72 -14.41 -17.34
CA ASP A 51 -2.17 -14.29 -17.46
C ASP A 51 -2.94 -15.39 -16.73
N ILE A 52 -3.84 -14.97 -15.86
CA ILE A 52 -4.89 -15.81 -15.27
C ILE A 52 -6.08 -15.79 -16.23
N LEU A 53 -5.91 -16.51 -17.34
CA LEU A 53 -6.89 -16.66 -18.41
C LEU A 53 -7.72 -17.93 -18.22
N ILE A 54 -8.99 -17.76 -17.89
CA ILE A 54 -9.93 -18.85 -17.64
C ILE A 54 -10.88 -18.98 -18.82
N HIS A 55 -10.86 -20.17 -19.42
CA HIS A 55 -11.71 -20.59 -20.51
C HIS A 55 -12.32 -21.96 -20.19
N ASP A 56 -13.11 -22.52 -21.11
CA ASP A 56 -13.99 -23.66 -20.88
C ASP A 56 -13.33 -24.86 -20.17
N TRP A 57 -12.11 -25.24 -20.54
CA TRP A 57 -11.42 -26.39 -19.95
C TRP A 57 -11.03 -26.17 -18.50
N VAL A 58 -10.59 -24.96 -18.17
CA VAL A 58 -10.27 -24.58 -16.79
C VAL A 58 -11.55 -24.53 -15.95
N TYR A 59 -12.68 -24.08 -16.52
CA TYR A 59 -13.97 -24.16 -15.85
C TYR A 59 -14.43 -25.59 -15.57
N LYS A 60 -14.27 -26.48 -16.56
CA LYS A 60 -14.66 -27.88 -16.45
C LYS A 60 -13.87 -28.58 -15.35
N ASP A 61 -12.56 -28.38 -15.30
CA ASP A 61 -11.70 -28.99 -14.29
C ASP A 61 -11.96 -28.42 -12.88
N ALA A 62 -12.24 -27.12 -12.77
CA ALA A 62 -12.57 -26.50 -11.48
C ALA A 62 -13.99 -26.84 -10.98
N LYS A 63 -14.85 -27.49 -11.78
CA LYS A 63 -16.25 -27.71 -11.42
C LYS A 63 -16.38 -28.73 -10.29
N THR A 64 -17.22 -28.40 -9.31
CA THR A 64 -17.59 -29.24 -8.17
C THR A 64 -19.11 -29.39 -8.10
N GLU A 65 -19.62 -30.24 -7.22
CA GLU A 65 -21.07 -30.37 -6.97
C GLU A 65 -21.72 -29.06 -6.50
N LYS A 66 -20.95 -28.17 -5.86
CA LYS A 66 -21.45 -26.95 -5.18
C LYS A 66 -21.00 -25.64 -5.84
N GLY A 67 -20.41 -25.68 -7.04
CA GLY A 67 -19.85 -24.51 -7.73
C GLY A 67 -18.45 -24.80 -8.28
N TYR A 68 -17.48 -23.92 -8.03
CA TYR A 68 -16.12 -24.04 -8.59
C TYR A 68 -15.02 -23.98 -7.51
N ASN A 69 -13.94 -24.74 -7.71
CA ASN A 69 -12.74 -24.74 -6.90
C ASN A 69 -11.47 -24.77 -7.78
N PHE A 70 -10.82 -23.62 -7.92
CA PHE A 70 -9.58 -23.48 -8.71
C PHE A 70 -8.31 -23.73 -7.88
N LYS A 71 -8.41 -23.85 -6.55
CA LYS A 71 -7.23 -24.01 -5.67
C LYS A 71 -6.35 -25.22 -6.02
N PRO A 72 -6.88 -26.40 -6.42
CA PRO A 72 -6.06 -27.55 -6.80
C PRO A 72 -5.07 -27.25 -7.92
N MET A 73 -5.44 -26.39 -8.88
CA MET A 73 -4.59 -26.06 -10.04
C MET A 73 -3.29 -25.33 -9.65
N PHE A 74 -3.32 -24.56 -8.55
CA PHE A 74 -2.16 -23.85 -8.07
C PHE A 74 -1.31 -24.65 -7.07
N GLN A 75 -1.83 -25.76 -6.51
CA GLN A 75 -1.11 -26.52 -5.47
C GLN A 75 0.31 -26.95 -5.87
N PRO A 76 0.56 -27.45 -7.11
CA PRO A 76 1.89 -27.90 -7.50
C PRO A 76 2.96 -26.80 -7.48
N VAL A 77 2.55 -25.54 -7.65
CA VAL A 77 3.44 -24.37 -7.75
C VAL A 77 3.32 -23.41 -6.58
N LYS A 78 2.36 -23.62 -5.67
CA LYS A 78 2.05 -22.71 -4.55
C LYS A 78 3.29 -22.37 -3.70
N SER A 79 4.14 -23.36 -3.41
CA SER A 79 5.38 -23.14 -2.65
C SER A 79 6.40 -22.25 -3.37
N ILE A 80 6.34 -22.14 -4.69
CA ILE A 80 7.17 -21.23 -5.49
C ILE A 80 6.55 -19.84 -5.50
N LEU A 81 5.23 -19.77 -5.70
CA LEU A 81 4.47 -18.52 -5.73
C LEU A 81 4.54 -17.76 -4.40
N GLN A 82 4.71 -18.45 -3.27
CA GLN A 82 4.81 -17.83 -1.94
C GLN A 82 6.24 -17.43 -1.54
N LYS A 83 7.26 -17.63 -2.39
CA LYS A 83 8.65 -17.24 -2.08
C LYS A 83 8.93 -15.74 -2.14
N PRO A 84 8.38 -14.97 -3.10
CA PRO A 84 8.58 -13.53 -3.16
C PRO A 84 7.98 -12.83 -1.93
N ASP A 85 8.51 -11.66 -1.59
CA ASP A 85 7.92 -10.79 -0.57
C ASP A 85 6.63 -10.11 -1.06
N PHE A 86 6.44 -10.06 -2.39
CA PHE A 86 5.28 -9.48 -3.04
C PHE A 86 5.07 -10.10 -4.43
N LEU A 87 3.93 -10.74 -4.66
CA LEU A 87 3.60 -11.40 -5.92
C LEU A 87 2.49 -10.66 -6.68
N ILE A 88 2.77 -10.33 -7.95
CA ILE A 88 1.84 -9.69 -8.87
C ILE A 88 1.37 -10.70 -9.91
N ALA A 89 0.08 -10.71 -10.25
CA ALA A 89 -0.48 -11.51 -11.34
C ALA A 89 -1.19 -10.64 -12.38
N ASN A 90 -1.21 -11.03 -13.66
CA ASN A 90 -2.14 -10.42 -14.62
C ASN A 90 -3.48 -11.19 -14.60
N GLN A 91 -4.53 -10.58 -14.06
CA GLN A 91 -5.87 -11.16 -14.07
C GLN A 91 -6.57 -10.81 -15.39
N GLU A 92 -6.33 -11.64 -16.41
CA GLU A 92 -6.85 -11.43 -17.77
C GLU A 92 -8.35 -11.66 -17.88
N SER A 93 -8.85 -12.78 -17.34
CA SER A 93 -10.29 -13.04 -17.30
C SER A 93 -10.98 -12.23 -16.20
N ILE A 94 -11.98 -11.43 -16.55
CA ILE A 94 -12.74 -10.61 -15.59
C ILE A 94 -13.61 -11.50 -14.68
N PRO A 95 -13.32 -11.64 -13.37
CA PRO A 95 -14.19 -12.35 -12.44
C PRO A 95 -15.46 -11.54 -12.21
N GLY A 96 -16.63 -12.11 -12.41
CA GLY A 96 -17.92 -11.41 -12.24
C GLY A 96 -18.97 -12.14 -11.43
N GLY A 97 -18.69 -13.37 -10.99
CA GLY A 97 -19.59 -14.16 -10.16
C GLY A 97 -20.87 -14.62 -10.87
N GLU A 98 -21.68 -15.36 -10.14
CA GLU A 98 -22.91 -16.01 -10.65
C GLU A 98 -24.15 -15.10 -10.56
N THR A 99 -24.01 -13.89 -10.00
CA THR A 99 -25.14 -13.02 -9.64
C THR A 99 -25.75 -12.24 -10.80
N LEU A 100 -25.15 -12.29 -11.99
CA LEU A 100 -25.80 -11.84 -13.21
C LEU A 100 -26.46 -13.06 -13.87
N VAL A 101 -27.77 -12.98 -14.08
CA VAL A 101 -28.65 -14.02 -14.69
C VAL A 101 -28.15 -14.48 -16.08
N LEU A 102 -27.12 -13.84 -16.63
CA LEU A 102 -26.39 -14.25 -17.84
C LEU A 102 -25.06 -14.91 -17.42
N SER A 103 -25.06 -16.24 -17.32
CA SER A 103 -23.99 -17.10 -16.78
C SER A 103 -22.66 -17.18 -17.59
N THR A 104 -22.23 -16.11 -18.26
CA THR A 104 -20.99 -16.11 -19.06
C THR A 104 -19.77 -15.55 -18.32
N TYR A 105 -19.93 -15.11 -17.07
CA TYR A 105 -18.87 -14.48 -16.30
C TYR A 105 -17.95 -15.50 -15.64
N PRO A 106 -16.63 -15.25 -15.65
CA PRO A 106 -15.73 -15.99 -14.81
C PRO A 106 -16.12 -15.96 -13.32
N SER A 107 -16.05 -17.11 -12.66
CA SER A 107 -16.37 -17.24 -11.23
C SER A 107 -15.38 -16.47 -10.37
N PHE A 108 -15.87 -15.74 -9.38
CA PHE A 108 -15.02 -15.10 -8.37
C PHE A 108 -14.10 -16.08 -7.60
N LYS A 109 -14.37 -17.39 -7.70
CA LYS A 109 -13.54 -18.42 -7.09
C LYS A 109 -12.12 -18.48 -7.67
N ILE A 110 -11.87 -17.92 -8.85
CA ILE A 110 -10.50 -17.78 -9.36
C ILE A 110 -9.70 -16.75 -8.57
N ALA A 111 -10.31 -15.60 -8.26
CA ALA A 111 -9.69 -14.57 -7.43
C ALA A 111 -9.38 -15.11 -6.01
N ASP A 112 -10.31 -15.88 -5.43
CA ASP A 112 -10.07 -16.60 -4.17
C ASP A 112 -8.87 -17.56 -4.25
N ALA A 113 -8.67 -18.22 -5.40
CA ALA A 113 -7.61 -19.20 -5.57
C ALA A 113 -6.23 -18.57 -5.77
N ILE A 114 -6.12 -17.45 -6.50
CA ILE A 114 -4.84 -16.75 -6.67
C ILE A 114 -4.39 -16.08 -5.37
N ILE A 115 -5.33 -15.53 -4.57
CA ILE A 115 -5.03 -15.02 -3.22
C ILE A 115 -4.52 -16.18 -2.35
N ASP A 116 -5.20 -17.33 -2.38
CA ASP A 116 -4.76 -18.53 -1.65
C ASP A 116 -3.37 -19.02 -2.09
N ALA A 117 -3.03 -18.85 -3.37
CA ALA A 117 -1.73 -19.21 -3.95
C ALA A 117 -0.60 -18.22 -3.58
N GLY A 118 -0.93 -17.05 -3.02
CA GLY A 118 0.04 -16.05 -2.57
C GLY A 118 0.09 -14.78 -3.42
N VAL A 119 -0.88 -14.52 -4.31
CA VAL A 119 -0.94 -13.27 -5.07
C VAL A 119 -1.37 -12.12 -4.15
N ASP A 120 -0.55 -11.06 -4.12
CA ASP A 120 -0.76 -9.88 -3.31
C ASP A 120 -1.37 -8.71 -4.09
N PHE A 121 -1.24 -8.72 -5.42
CA PHE A 121 -1.70 -7.63 -6.29
C PHE A 121 -2.03 -8.14 -7.69
N VAL A 122 -3.05 -7.57 -8.34
CA VAL A 122 -3.40 -7.93 -9.72
C VAL A 122 -3.32 -6.77 -10.69
N SER A 123 -2.72 -7.01 -11.86
CA SER A 123 -2.99 -6.18 -13.03
C SER A 123 -4.26 -6.64 -13.72
N THR A 124 -5.04 -5.71 -14.25
CA THR A 124 -6.22 -5.96 -15.09
C THR A 124 -6.11 -5.23 -16.44
N ALA A 125 -4.94 -4.66 -16.76
CA ALA A 125 -4.68 -4.05 -18.05
C ALA A 125 -4.30 -5.16 -19.05
N ASN A 126 -5.24 -5.55 -19.90
CA ASN A 126 -5.06 -6.56 -20.92
C ASN A 126 -6.16 -6.44 -21.99
N ASN A 127 -6.02 -7.19 -23.07
CA ASN A 127 -6.96 -7.19 -24.20
C ASN A 127 -8.37 -7.72 -23.85
N HIS A 128 -8.54 -8.43 -22.73
CA HIS A 128 -9.84 -8.93 -22.26
C HIS A 128 -10.47 -8.06 -21.17
N ALA A 129 -9.85 -6.94 -20.81
CA ALA A 129 -10.29 -6.07 -19.71
C ALA A 129 -11.72 -5.52 -19.87
N LEU A 130 -12.28 -5.54 -21.09
CA LEU A 130 -13.63 -5.05 -21.41
C LEU A 130 -14.59 -6.15 -21.90
N ASP A 131 -14.21 -7.44 -21.86
CA ASP A 131 -15.04 -8.56 -22.35
C ASP A 131 -16.44 -8.61 -21.76
N LYS A 132 -16.58 -8.04 -20.56
CA LYS A 132 -17.82 -8.00 -19.79
C LYS A 132 -18.38 -6.59 -19.62
N GLY A 133 -17.84 -5.64 -20.37
CA GLY A 133 -18.18 -4.23 -20.29
C GLY A 133 -17.94 -3.62 -18.90
N GLU A 134 -18.44 -2.41 -18.74
CA GLU A 134 -18.31 -1.62 -17.52
C GLU A 134 -18.90 -2.32 -16.28
N ALA A 135 -20.02 -3.03 -16.43
CA ALA A 135 -20.64 -3.76 -15.34
C ALA A 135 -19.74 -4.87 -14.80
N GLY A 136 -19.05 -5.61 -15.67
CA GLY A 136 -18.09 -6.62 -15.28
C GLY A 136 -16.88 -6.04 -14.55
N ILE A 137 -16.35 -4.91 -15.04
CA ILE A 137 -15.25 -4.19 -14.39
C ILE A 137 -15.66 -3.72 -12.99
N LYS A 138 -16.83 -3.09 -12.83
CA LYS A 138 -17.30 -2.62 -11.53
C LYS A 138 -17.53 -3.77 -10.55
N ASN A 139 -18.05 -4.90 -11.02
CA ASN A 139 -18.27 -6.08 -10.21
C ASN A 139 -16.95 -6.73 -9.77
N SER A 140 -15.97 -6.87 -10.67
CA SER A 140 -14.65 -7.42 -10.34
C SER A 140 -13.91 -6.54 -9.34
N ILE A 141 -13.91 -5.22 -9.57
CA ILE A 141 -13.33 -4.24 -8.65
C ILE A 141 -13.98 -4.30 -7.26
N SER A 142 -15.31 -4.31 -7.19
CA SER A 142 -16.04 -4.44 -5.91
C SER A 142 -15.64 -5.71 -5.17
N TYR A 143 -15.43 -6.81 -5.90
CA TYR A 143 -14.95 -8.05 -5.32
C TYR A 143 -13.50 -7.96 -4.81
N TYR A 144 -12.60 -7.34 -5.58
CA TYR A 144 -11.22 -7.12 -5.16
C TYR A 144 -11.14 -6.24 -3.90
N ASP A 145 -11.92 -5.16 -3.83
CA ASP A 145 -12.03 -4.31 -2.64
C ASP A 145 -12.51 -5.12 -1.43
N LYS A 146 -13.55 -5.96 -1.60
CA LYS A 146 -14.07 -6.84 -0.55
C LYS A 146 -13.02 -7.84 -0.04
N LYS A 147 -12.07 -8.23 -0.89
CA LYS A 147 -10.98 -9.15 -0.56
C LYS A 147 -9.72 -8.45 -0.08
N ASN A 148 -9.69 -7.11 -0.07
CA ASN A 148 -8.48 -6.32 0.12
C ASN A 148 -7.36 -6.72 -0.86
N LEU A 149 -7.72 -7.13 -2.08
CA LEU A 149 -6.78 -7.42 -3.15
C LEU A 149 -6.56 -6.14 -3.96
N PRO A 150 -5.43 -5.44 -3.81
CA PRO A 150 -5.15 -4.26 -4.62
C PRO A 150 -4.97 -4.63 -6.11
N TYR A 151 -5.36 -3.72 -7.00
CA TYR A 151 -5.35 -3.95 -8.46
C TYR A 151 -4.92 -2.73 -9.26
N VAL A 152 -4.49 -2.86 -10.52
CA VAL A 152 -4.28 -1.71 -11.44
C VAL A 152 -4.53 -2.07 -12.90
N GLY A 153 -5.05 -1.14 -13.69
CA GLY A 153 -5.29 -1.32 -15.13
C GLY A 153 -6.72 -0.96 -15.53
N THR A 154 -7.70 -1.46 -14.78
CA THR A 154 -9.08 -0.99 -14.80
C THR A 154 -9.37 -0.16 -13.54
N PHE A 155 -10.35 0.74 -13.63
CA PHE A 155 -10.63 1.71 -12.58
C PHE A 155 -12.13 1.96 -12.44
N LYS A 156 -12.57 2.36 -11.25
CA LYS A 156 -13.99 2.70 -10.97
C LYS A 156 -14.46 3.94 -11.72
N ASN A 157 -13.55 4.90 -11.85
CA ASN A 157 -13.74 6.23 -12.41
C ASN A 157 -12.38 6.92 -12.58
N GLU A 158 -12.39 8.14 -13.11
CA GLU A 158 -11.19 8.95 -13.32
C GLU A 158 -10.41 9.28 -12.03
N GLN A 159 -11.09 9.49 -10.91
CA GLN A 159 -10.42 9.74 -9.63
C GLN A 159 -9.61 8.51 -9.17
N ASP A 160 -10.19 7.31 -9.30
CA ASP A 160 -9.52 6.05 -9.02
C ASP A 160 -8.35 5.82 -9.98
N GLN A 161 -8.50 6.18 -11.26
CA GLN A 161 -7.42 6.16 -12.26
C GLN A 161 -6.25 7.07 -11.91
N ASN A 162 -6.53 8.27 -11.42
CA ASN A 162 -5.52 9.25 -11.04
C ASN A 162 -4.89 8.97 -9.66
N THR A 163 -5.33 7.92 -8.95
CA THR A 163 -4.78 7.54 -7.65
C THR A 163 -3.68 6.48 -7.83
N LEU A 164 -2.42 6.88 -7.58
CA LEU A 164 -1.29 5.95 -7.61
C LEU A 164 -1.43 4.85 -6.56
N ARG A 165 -1.24 3.60 -6.98
CA ARG A 165 -1.24 2.45 -6.08
C ARG A 165 0.18 2.09 -5.72
N ILE A 166 0.54 2.43 -4.48
CA ILE A 166 1.87 2.26 -3.92
C ILE A 166 1.78 1.23 -2.80
N GLN A 167 2.55 0.15 -2.91
CA GLN A 167 2.68 -0.88 -1.88
C GLN A 167 3.98 -0.69 -1.10
N ASN A 168 3.97 -1.00 0.19
CA ASN A 168 5.18 -1.00 1.02
C ASN A 168 5.61 -2.45 1.24
N VAL A 169 6.73 -2.83 0.62
CA VAL A 169 7.31 -4.18 0.73
C VAL A 169 8.65 -4.06 1.44
N ASN A 170 8.76 -4.59 2.65
CA ASN A 170 9.97 -4.52 3.47
C ASN A 170 10.54 -3.10 3.64
N GLY A 171 9.69 -2.08 3.77
CA GLY A 171 10.11 -0.68 3.91
C GLY A 171 10.33 0.06 2.59
N ILE A 172 10.24 -0.65 1.45
CA ILE A 172 10.41 -0.09 0.10
C ILE A 172 9.03 0.23 -0.48
N LYS A 173 8.83 1.49 -0.89
CA LYS A 173 7.61 1.92 -1.57
C LYS A 173 7.69 1.59 -3.06
N ILE A 174 6.75 0.78 -3.56
CA ILE A 174 6.68 0.30 -4.94
C ILE A 174 5.37 0.79 -5.55
N ALA A 175 5.45 1.65 -6.56
CA ALA A 175 4.31 2.03 -7.38
C ALA A 175 4.12 1.01 -8.51
N ILE A 176 2.91 0.47 -8.66
CA ILE A 176 2.59 -0.45 -9.76
C ILE A 176 1.76 0.28 -10.80
N LEU A 177 2.20 0.23 -12.05
CA LEU A 177 1.56 0.83 -13.20
C LEU A 177 1.29 -0.28 -14.23
N ALA A 178 0.17 -0.21 -14.93
CA ALA A 178 -0.19 -1.17 -15.97
C ALA A 178 -0.84 -0.46 -17.16
N TYR A 179 -0.54 -0.96 -18.36
CA TYR A 179 -0.84 -0.31 -19.63
C TYR A 179 -1.25 -1.34 -20.68
N THR A 180 -2.03 -0.92 -21.67
CA THR A 180 -2.40 -1.66 -22.88
C THR A 180 -2.06 -0.85 -24.11
#